data_AF-A0A2N7YC34-F1
#
_entry.id   AF-A0A2N7YC34-F1
#
_cell.length_a   1.000
_cell.length_b   1.000
_cell.length_c   1.000
_cell.angle_alpha   90.00
_cell.angle_beta   90.00
_cell.angle_gamma   90.00
#
_symmetry.space_group_name_H-M   'P 1'
#
loop_
_entity.id
_entity.type
_entity.pdbx_description
1 polymer ?
#
loop_
_entity_poly.entity_id
_entity_poly.type
_entity_poly.pdbx_seq_one_letter_code
_entity_poly.pdbx_strand_id
1 'polypeptide(L)' 'MIDFDAVEKLRVQDGDVLVVPASSEHDDMQLLAESIQIMNGARAVIVRGPIKQLDTAAMNKLGWYRA' A
#
# COMPACT_ATOMS: atom_id res chain seq x y z
N MET A 1 -12.87 -6.99 14.05
CA MET A 1 -12.20 -5.92 14.80
C MET A 1 -10.75 -5.96 14.40
N ILE A 2 -10.20 -4.84 13.94
CA ILE A 2 -8.79 -4.76 13.55
C ILE A 2 -7.90 -4.79 14.79
N ASP A 3 -6.74 -5.45 14.67
CA ASP A 3 -5.75 -5.55 15.74
C ASP A 3 -4.81 -4.33 15.68
N PHE A 4 -5.03 -3.36 16.57
CA PHE A 4 -4.24 -2.13 16.62
C PHE A 4 -2.77 -2.37 16.99
N ASP A 5 -2.46 -3.37 17.81
CA ASP A 5 -1.08 -3.72 18.15
C ASP A 5 -0.35 -4.28 16.93
N ALA A 6 -1.06 -5.00 16.05
CA ALA A 6 -0.52 -5.46 14.78
C ALA A 6 -0.30 -4.30 13.80
N VAL A 7 -1.23 -3.34 13.74
CA VAL A 7 -1.09 -2.15 12.88
C VAL A 7 0.09 -1.28 13.35
N GLU A 8 0.32 -1.12 14.65
CA GLU A 8 1.43 -0.32 15.18
C GLU A 8 2.80 -0.88 14.73
N LYS A 9 2.92 -2.20 14.67
CA LYS A 9 4.15 -2.88 14.24
C LYS A 9 4.51 -2.61 12.79
N LEU A 10 3.56 -2.18 11.96
CA LEU A 10 3.82 -1.78 10.57
C LEU A 10 4.62 -0.47 10.49
N ARG A 11 4.63 0.35 11.55
CA ARG A 11 5.39 1.61 11.66
C ARG A 11 5.21 2.56 10.46
N VAL A 12 4.00 2.59 9.92
CA VAL A 12 3.65 3.35 8.71
C VAL A 12 3.97 4.83 8.90
N GLN A 13 4.66 5.41 7.91
CA GLN A 13 4.99 6.82 7.83
C GLN A 13 4.19 7.52 6.73
N ASP A 14 4.16 8.85 6.82
CA ASP A 14 3.60 9.71 5.77
C ASP A 14 4.29 9.42 4.42
N GLY A 15 3.50 9.08 3.39
CA GLY A 15 3.97 8.77 2.05
C GLY A 15 4.29 7.29 1.79
N ASP A 16 4.15 6.41 2.79
CA ASP A 16 4.38 4.98 2.60
C ASP A 16 3.39 4.33 1.63
N VAL A 17 3.85 3.29 0.96
CA VAL A 17 3.01 2.40 0.14
C VAL A 17 2.96 1.03 0.79
N LEU A 18 1.78 0.64 1.26
CA LEU A 18 1.53 -0.70 1.79
C LEU A 18 1.00 -1.60 0.69
N VAL A 19 1.60 -2.78 0.58
CA VAL A 19 1.17 -3.80 -0.38
C VAL A 19 0.48 -4.92 0.39
N VAL A 20 -0.81 -5.12 0.14
CA VAL A 20 -1.57 -6.23 0.73
C VAL A 20 -1.70 -7.38 -0.26
N PRO A 21 -1.90 -8.62 0.22
CA PRO A 21 -2.15 -9.77 -0.63
C PRO A 21 -3.25 -9.52 -1.67
N ALA A 22 -3.12 -10.15 -2.84
CA ALA A 22 -4.13 -10.07 -3.90
C ALA A 22 -5.52 -10.57 -3.46
N SER A 23 -5.55 -11.46 -2.46
CA SER A 23 -6.76 -12.04 -1.87
C SER A 23 -7.37 -11.20 -0.75
N SER A 24 -6.80 -10.03 -0.42
CA SER A 24 -7.37 -9.17 0.62
C SER A 24 -8.70 -8.58 0.18
N GLU A 25 -9.70 -8.64 1.05
CA GLU A 25 -11.01 -8.04 0.81
C GLU A 25 -10.94 -6.51 0.84
N HIS A 26 -11.90 -5.86 0.18
CA HIS A 26 -11.90 -4.38 0.10
C HIS A 26 -12.14 -3.74 1.46
N ASP A 27 -13.10 -4.28 2.20
CA ASP A 27 -13.49 -3.75 3.51
C ASP A 27 -12.35 -3.85 4.52
N ASP A 28 -11.57 -4.95 4.50
CA ASP A 28 -10.37 -5.11 5.34
C ASP A 28 -9.29 -4.07 5.02
N MET A 29 -9.11 -3.74 3.73
CA MET A 29 -8.16 -2.71 3.30
C MET A 29 -8.60 -1.31 3.75
N GLN A 30 -9.90 -1.02 3.67
CA GLN A 30 -10.45 0.24 4.14
C GLN A 30 -10.27 0.38 5.65
N LEU A 31 -10.58 -0.68 6.41
CA LEU A 31 -10.40 -0.69 7.85
C LEU A 31 -8.94 -0.48 8.26
N LEU A 32 -7.99 -1.06 7.50
CA LEU A 32 -6.56 -0.81 7.70
C LEU A 32 -6.18 0.65 7.44
N ALA A 33 -6.68 1.25 6.36
CA ALA A 33 -6.42 2.65 6.03
C ALA A 33 -6.95 3.60 7.12
N GLU A 34 -8.19 3.39 7.55
CA GLU A 34 -8.82 4.16 8.62
C GLU A 34 -8.05 4.03 9.94
N SER A 35 -7.58 2.81 10.26
CA SER A 35 -6.83 2.57 11.49
C SER A 35 -5.47 3.26 11.51
N ILE A 36 -4.74 3.26 10.39
CA ILE A 36 -3.49 4.00 10.24
C ILE A 36 -3.74 5.50 10.46
N GLN A 37 -4.76 6.05 9.79
CA GLN A 37 -5.12 7.45 9.92
C GLN A 37 -5.48 7.83 11.36
N ILE A 38 -6.19 6.97 12.09
CA ILE A 38 -6.56 7.20 13.49
C ILE A 38 -5.34 7.13 14.41
N MET A 39 -4.46 6.15 14.20
CA MET A 39 -3.35 5.87 15.12
C MET A 39 -2.22 6.90 15.04
N ASN A 40 -1.82 7.30 13.84
CA ASN A 40 -0.66 8.17 13.66
C ASN A 40 -0.86 9.28 12.61
N GLY A 41 -2.04 9.37 12.00
CA GLY A 41 -2.36 10.41 11.01
C GLY A 41 -1.64 10.26 9.68
N ALA A 42 -0.98 9.12 9.43
CA ALA A 42 -0.15 8.94 8.25
C ALA A 42 -0.99 8.85 6.96
N ARG A 43 -0.59 9.62 5.94
CA ARG A 43 -1.11 9.57 4.58
C ARG A 43 -0.34 8.52 3.78
N ALA A 44 -0.87 7.30 3.76
CA ALA A 44 -0.29 6.18 3.04
C ALA A 44 -1.20 5.68 1.91
N VAL A 45 -0.61 5.01 0.92
CA VAL A 45 -1.35 4.34 -0.16
C VAL A 45 -1.36 2.85 0.09
N ILE A 46 -2.56 2.24 0.10
CA ILE A 46 -2.69 0.78 0.19
C ILE A 46 -3.02 0.24 -1.20
N VAL A 47 -2.20 -0.70 -1.67
CA VAL A 47 -2.36 -1.32 -2.99
C VAL A 47 -2.58 -2.82 -2.83
N ARG A 48 -3.57 -3.34 -3.54
CA ARG A 48 -3.84 -4.79 -3.62
C ARG A 48 -3.00 -5.44 -4.70
N GLY A 49 -2.36 -6.54 -4.35
CA GLY A 49 -1.72 -7.44 -5.31
C GLY A 49 -0.21 -7.31 -5.33
N PRO A 50 0.50 -8.11 -6.15
CA PRO A 50 1.94 -7.98 -6.24
C PRO A 50 2.30 -6.68 -6.96
N ILE A 51 2.86 -5.72 -6.23
CA ILE A 51 3.58 -4.60 -6.84
C ILE A 51 4.97 -5.10 -7.25
N LYS A 52 5.34 -4.82 -8.50
CA LYS A 52 6.71 -5.00 -8.99
C LYS A 52 7.29 -3.64 -9.32
N GLN A 53 8.47 -3.36 -8.77
CA GLN A 53 9.27 -2.25 -9.25
C GLN A 53 9.83 -2.63 -10.62
N LEU A 54 9.57 -1.80 -11.61
CA LEU A 54 10.14 -1.93 -12.95
C LEU A 54 11.24 -0.89 -13.10
N ASP A 55 12.35 -1.29 -13.73
CA ASP A 55 13.35 -0.32 -14.17
C ASP A 55 12.86 0.44 -15.42
N THR A 56 13.53 1.54 -15.74
CA THR A 56 13.17 2.38 -16.89
C THR A 56 13.19 1.61 -18.20
N ALA A 57 14.09 0.63 -18.37
CA ALA A 57 14.16 -0.16 -19.60
C ALA A 57 12.94 -1.07 -19.77
N ALA A 58 12.48 -1.72 -18.70
CA ALA A 58 11.26 -2.52 -18.67
C ALA A 58 10.02 -1.64 -18.89
N MET A 59 9.97 -0.46 -18.28
CA MET A 59 8.90 0.52 -18.49
C MET A 59 8.85 1.02 -19.94
N ASN A 60 10.00 1.31 -20.55
CA ASN A 60 10.10 1.73 -21.95
C ASN A 60 9.59 0.63 -22.90
N LYS A 61 9.95 -0.64 -22.65
CA LYS A 61 9.44 -1.79 -23.44
C LYS A 61 7.93 -1.93 -23.37
N LEU A 62 7.33 -1.53 -22.26
CA LEU A 62 5.87 -1.51 -22.06
C LEU A 62 5.22 -0.22 -22.59
N GLY A 63 5.98 0.70 -23.18
CA GLY A 63 5.48 1.93 -23.79
C GLY A 63 5.08 3.03 -22.80
N TRP A 64 5.58 2.96 -21.55
CA TRP A 64 5.25 3.95 -20.51
C TRP A 64 5.83 5.34 -20.83
N TYR A 65 7.01 5.36 -21.42
CA TYR A 65 7.62 6.57 -21.94
C TYR A 65 7.53 6.54 -23.46
N ARG A 66 6.99 7.62 -24.04
CA ARG A 66 7.11 7.88 -25.47
C ARG A 66 8.47 8.56 -25.65
N ALA A 67 9.44 7.81 -26.19
CA ALA A 67 10.68 8.39 -26.68
C ALA A 67 10.39 9.37 -27.83
#